data_AF-A0AA36H8G2-F1
#
_entry.id   AF-A0AA36H8G2-F1
#
_cell.length_a   1.000
_cell.length_b   1.000
_cell.length_c   1.000
_cell.angle_alpha   90.00
_cell.angle_beta   90.00
_cell.angle_gamma   90.00
#
_symmetry.space_group_name_H-M   'P 1'
#
loop_
_entity.id
_entity.type
_entity.pdbx_description
1 polymer ?
#
loop_
_entity_poly.entity_id
_entity_poly.type
_entity_poly.pdbx_seq_one_letter_code
_entity_poly.pdbx_strand_id
1 'polypeptide(L)'
;MMSNALRMTVTSAGGLLKQSPCSAARVFTTATQAVPVQMDRLPPPEPGICCGQGCANCVWLVYANELIDYYHGEDFHKVAKEIEKKVSDINVRAYVLSELRIKWKKAH
;
A
#
# COMPACT_ATOMS: atom_id res chain seq x y z
N MET A 1 38.21 -28.66 -48.67
CA MET A 1 37.89 -27.45 -47.88
C MET A 1 36.86 -27.87 -46.83
N MET A 2 37.31 -28.22 -45.62
CA MET A 2 36.41 -28.50 -44.50
C MET A 2 36.95 -27.73 -43.31
N SER A 3 36.39 -26.54 -43.11
CA SER A 3 36.73 -25.65 -42.00
C SER A 3 36.20 -26.25 -40.71
N ASN A 4 37.14 -26.60 -39.83
CA ASN A 4 36.91 -27.26 -38.55
C ASN A 4 36.39 -26.22 -37.53
N ALA A 5 35.26 -26.52 -36.90
CA ALA A 5 34.58 -25.64 -35.96
C ALA A 5 35.41 -25.45 -34.67
N LEU A 6 35.75 -24.20 -34.36
CA LEU A 6 36.45 -23.81 -33.14
C LEU A 6 35.46 -23.86 -31.95
N ARG A 7 35.55 -24.89 -31.10
CA ARG A 7 34.85 -24.96 -29.82
C ARG A 7 35.50 -23.98 -28.83
N MET A 8 34.82 -22.88 -28.56
CA MET A 8 35.14 -21.97 -27.46
C MET A 8 34.71 -22.62 -26.13
N THR A 9 35.67 -22.99 -25.29
CA THR A 9 35.43 -23.39 -23.90
C THR A 9 35.31 -22.13 -23.04
N VAL A 10 34.11 -21.87 -22.51
CA VAL A 10 33.89 -20.81 -21.52
C VAL A 10 34.12 -21.42 -20.14
N THR A 11 35.26 -21.10 -19.52
CA THR A 11 35.54 -21.50 -18.12
C THR A 11 34.77 -20.57 -17.19
N SER A 12 33.77 -21.15 -16.52
CA SER A 12 33.06 -20.59 -15.38
C SER A 12 34.04 -20.25 -14.24
N ALA A 13 34.16 -18.96 -13.91
CA ALA A 13 34.72 -18.52 -12.65
C ALA A 13 33.62 -17.81 -11.85
N GLY A 14 32.94 -18.59 -11.01
CA GLY A 14 31.95 -18.10 -10.06
C GLY A 14 32.60 -17.25 -8.97
N GLY A 15 32.25 -15.96 -8.94
CA GLY A 15 32.48 -15.07 -7.80
C GLY A 15 31.33 -15.18 -6.82
N LEU A 16 31.46 -16.09 -5.85
CA LEU A 16 30.52 -16.31 -4.76
C LEU A 16 30.65 -15.17 -3.74
N LEU A 17 29.78 -14.15 -3.83
CA LEU A 17 29.60 -13.18 -2.76
C LEU A 17 29.01 -13.91 -1.54
N LYS A 18 29.88 -14.25 -0.59
CA LYS A 18 29.51 -14.71 0.76
C LYS A 18 28.70 -13.60 1.44
N GLN A 19 27.38 -13.74 1.40
CA GLN A 19 26.50 -12.98 2.28
C GLN A 19 26.55 -13.65 3.66
N SER A 20 27.06 -12.93 4.65
CA SER A 20 27.06 -13.35 6.07
C SER A 20 25.64 -13.71 6.53
N PRO A 21 25.44 -14.82 7.25
CA PRO A 21 24.17 -15.07 7.90
C PRO A 21 24.14 -14.26 9.19
N CYS A 22 23.50 -13.09 9.16
CA CYS A 22 23.07 -12.43 10.39
C CYS A 22 21.88 -13.21 10.97
N SER A 23 22.18 -14.36 11.58
CA SER A 23 21.26 -15.03 12.51
C SER A 23 21.21 -14.24 13.82
N ALA A 24 20.52 -13.10 13.80
CA ALA A 24 19.92 -12.53 15.01
C ALA A 24 18.50 -13.09 15.09
N ALA A 25 18.36 -14.14 15.89
CA ALA A 25 17.09 -14.77 16.19
C ALA A 25 16.15 -13.79 16.92
N ARG A 26 14.84 -13.89 16.58
CA ARG A 26 13.69 -14.02 17.51
C ARG A 26 13.51 -12.88 18.55
N VAL A 27 12.36 -12.26 18.78
CA VAL A 27 10.93 -12.60 18.62
C VAL A 27 10.12 -11.29 18.85
N PHE A 28 8.84 -11.35 18.47
CA PHE A 28 7.69 -10.53 18.91
C PHE A 28 7.64 -9.12 18.31
N THR A 29 6.55 -8.70 17.66
CA THR A 29 5.18 -8.90 18.14
C THR A 29 4.22 -8.85 16.95
N THR A 30 3.38 -9.87 16.79
CA THR A 30 2.07 -9.71 16.17
C THR A 30 1.23 -8.82 17.08
N ALA A 31 1.45 -7.52 16.96
CA ALA A 31 0.56 -6.52 17.47
C ALA A 31 0.42 -5.49 16.35
N THR A 32 -0.33 -5.87 15.31
CA THR A 32 -1.20 -4.89 14.66
C THR A 32 -2.12 -4.40 15.78
N GLN A 33 -1.63 -3.44 16.56
CA GLN A 33 -2.48 -2.63 17.40
C GLN A 33 -3.32 -1.85 16.39
N ALA A 34 -4.49 -2.39 16.07
CA ALA A 34 -5.58 -1.60 15.54
C ALA A 34 -5.92 -0.60 16.64
N VAL A 35 -5.15 0.48 16.70
CA VAL A 35 -5.54 1.65 17.47
C VAL A 35 -6.88 2.05 16.86
N PRO A 36 -7.98 2.12 17.63
CA PRO A 36 -9.23 2.62 17.09
C PRO A 36 -8.99 4.10 16.73
N VAL A 37 -8.71 4.35 15.44
CA VAL A 37 -8.50 5.67 14.87
C VAL A 37 -9.84 6.38 14.96
N GLN A 38 -10.14 7.09 16.04
CA GLN A 38 -11.39 7.87 16.10
C GLN A 38 -11.44 8.79 14.86
N MET A 39 -12.46 8.69 14.00
CA MET A 39 -12.54 9.44 12.72
C MET A 39 -12.41 10.96 12.89
N ASP A 40 -12.86 11.48 14.04
CA ASP A 40 -12.70 12.90 14.38
C ASP A 40 -11.23 13.33 14.55
N ARG A 41 -10.29 12.37 14.57
CA ARG A 41 -8.84 12.59 14.58
C ARG A 41 -8.19 12.52 13.21
N LEU A 42 -8.93 12.24 12.14
CA LEU A 42 -8.39 12.26 10.78
C LEU A 42 -8.92 13.50 10.03
N PRO A 43 -8.44 14.71 10.40
CA PRO A 43 -8.79 15.89 9.64
C PRO A 43 -8.28 15.72 8.20
N PRO A 44 -9.04 16.20 7.18
CA PRO A 44 -8.54 16.24 5.83
C PRO A 44 -7.19 16.97 5.79
N PRO A 45 -6.22 16.48 4.99
CA PRO A 45 -4.94 17.13 4.86
C PRO A 45 -5.08 18.58 4.36
N GLU A 46 -4.22 19.47 4.86
CA GLU A 46 -4.29 20.88 4.48
C GLU A 46 -4.06 21.09 2.97
N PRO A 47 -4.82 21.99 2.32
CA PRO A 47 -4.67 22.28 0.91
C PRO A 47 -3.30 22.93 0.66
N GLY A 48 -2.40 22.20 0.00
CA GLY A 48 -1.04 22.67 -0.33
C GLY A 48 0.06 21.62 -0.11
N ILE A 49 -0.22 20.58 0.67
CA ILE A 49 0.76 19.48 0.88
C ILE A 49 0.74 18.44 -0.24
N CYS A 50 -0.21 18.54 -1.17
CA CYS A 50 -0.27 17.70 -2.35
C CYS A 50 0.62 18.26 -3.46
N CYS A 51 1.65 17.52 -3.86
CA CYS A 51 2.55 17.93 -4.95
C CYS A 51 1.89 17.95 -6.33
N GLY A 52 0.71 17.32 -6.50
CA GLY A 52 -0.01 17.25 -7.78
C GLY A 52 0.65 16.41 -8.88
N GLN A 53 1.84 15.86 -8.65
CA GLN A 53 2.63 15.11 -9.64
C GLN A 53 2.45 13.58 -9.54
N GLY A 54 1.57 13.08 -8.68
CA GLY A 54 1.35 11.63 -8.50
C GLY A 54 2.53 10.91 -7.84
N CYS A 55 3.11 11.49 -6.79
CA CYS A 55 4.22 10.86 -6.06
C CYS A 55 3.81 9.58 -5.30
N ALA A 56 4.77 8.71 -5.04
CA ALA A 56 4.56 7.45 -4.32
C ALA A 56 4.09 7.63 -2.86
N ASN A 57 4.35 8.80 -2.26
CA ASN A 57 3.92 9.15 -0.91
C ASN A 57 2.85 10.25 -0.94
N CYS A 58 1.82 10.05 -1.76
CA CYS A 58 0.73 11.00 -1.88
C CYS A 58 -0.05 11.09 -0.57
N VAL A 59 -0.11 12.29 0.02
CA VAL A 59 -0.79 12.49 1.31
C VAL A 59 -2.27 12.11 1.26
N TRP A 60 -2.92 12.34 0.12
CA TRP A 60 -4.31 11.93 -0.10
C TRP A 60 -4.48 10.40 -0.16
N LEU A 61 -3.48 9.66 -0.64
CA LEU A 61 -3.52 8.20 -0.61
C LEU A 61 -3.34 7.68 0.82
N VAL A 62 -2.44 8.28 1.60
CA VAL A 62 -2.26 7.93 3.02
C VAL A 62 -3.57 8.16 3.78
N TYR A 63 -4.14 9.35 3.66
CA TYR A 63 -5.43 9.69 4.25
C TYR A 63 -6.56 8.75 3.81
N ALA A 64 -6.65 8.45 2.50
CA ALA A 64 -7.66 7.53 1.99
C ALA A 64 -7.51 6.10 2.54
N ASN A 65 -6.28 5.60 2.66
CA ASN A 65 -6.04 4.27 3.22
C ASN A 65 -6.44 4.20 4.70
N GLU A 66 -6.07 5.21 5.48
CA GLU A 66 -6.46 5.33 6.88
C GLU A 66 -8.00 5.39 7.04
N LEU A 67 -8.69 6.11 6.16
CA LEU A 67 -10.16 6.13 6.10
C LEU A 67 -10.76 4.74 5.82
N ILE A 68 -10.23 4.03 4.83
CA ILE A 68 -10.72 2.70 4.43
C ILE A 68 -10.54 1.71 5.58
N ASP A 69 -9.42 1.79 6.29
CA ASP A 69 -9.13 0.93 7.42
C ASP A 69 -9.95 1.30 8.66
N TYR A 70 -10.28 2.58 8.85
CA TYR A 70 -11.19 3.01 9.90
C TYR A 70 -12.60 2.40 9.76
N TYR A 71 -13.20 2.52 8.58
CA TYR A 71 -14.56 2.02 8.34
C TYR A 71 -14.62 0.51 8.03
N HIS A 72 -13.56 -0.22 8.34
CA HIS A 72 -13.48 -1.64 8.03
C HIS A 72 -14.50 -2.46 8.83
N GLY A 73 -15.43 -3.12 8.14
CA GLY A 73 -16.47 -3.96 8.75
C GLY A 73 -17.78 -3.22 9.07
N GLU A 74 -17.89 -1.93 8.75
CA GLU A 74 -19.14 -1.17 8.87
C GLU A 74 -20.05 -1.32 7.63
N ASP A 75 -21.32 -0.93 7.79
CA ASP A 75 -22.31 -0.91 6.69
C ASP A 75 -21.92 0.09 5.60
N PHE A 76 -21.63 -0.39 4.39
CA PHE A 76 -21.22 0.44 3.25
C PHE A 76 -22.14 1.65 3.01
N HIS A 77 -23.46 1.47 3.11
CA HIS A 77 -24.44 2.54 2.85
C HIS A 77 -24.42 3.67 3.89
N LYS A 78 -24.07 3.37 5.15
CA LYS A 78 -23.96 4.38 6.21
C LYS A 78 -22.67 5.17 6.02
N VAL A 79 -21.57 4.44 5.86
CA VAL A 79 -20.22 4.98 5.65
C VAL A 79 -20.17 5.88 4.41
N ALA A 80 -20.77 5.46 3.29
CA ALA A 80 -20.77 6.23 2.05
C ALA A 80 -21.38 7.63 2.24
N LYS A 81 -22.50 7.73 2.95
CA LYS A 81 -23.17 9.02 3.23
C LYS A 81 -22.35 9.91 4.14
N GLU A 82 -21.57 9.34 5.05
CA GLU A 82 -20.68 10.10 5.94
C GLU A 82 -19.47 10.64 5.18
N ILE A 83 -18.84 9.82 4.35
CA ILE A 83 -17.70 10.20 3.51
C ILE A 83 -18.09 11.29 2.51
N GLU A 84 -19.28 11.21 1.91
CA GLU A 84 -19.79 12.25 1.00
C GLU A 84 -19.92 13.63 1.68
N LYS A 85 -20.15 13.67 2.99
CA LYS A 85 -20.26 14.90 3.77
C LYS A 85 -18.91 15.41 4.26
N LYS A 86 -18.03 14.52 4.71
CA LYS A 86 -16.75 14.87 5.34
C LYS A 86 -15.63 15.15 4.33
N VAL A 87 -15.57 14.42 3.22
CA VAL A 87 -14.48 14.54 2.23
C VAL A 87 -14.89 15.51 1.12
N SER A 88 -14.27 16.69 1.08
CA SER A 88 -14.51 17.71 0.05
C SER A 88 -14.12 17.25 -1.35
N ASP A 89 -12.97 16.59 -1.48
CA ASP A 89 -12.36 16.28 -2.76
C ASP A 89 -13.04 15.11 -3.48
N ILE A 90 -13.54 15.38 -4.68
CA ILE A 90 -14.30 14.42 -5.49
C ILE A 90 -13.45 13.19 -5.83
N ASN A 91 -12.18 13.38 -6.16
CA ASN A 91 -11.26 12.30 -6.54
C ASN A 91 -11.00 11.35 -5.36
N VAL A 92 -10.72 11.91 -4.19
CA VAL A 92 -10.47 11.13 -2.96
C VAL A 92 -11.74 10.39 -2.55
N ARG A 93 -12.88 11.08 -2.58
CA ARG A 93 -14.20 10.49 -2.29
C ARG A 93 -14.49 9.31 -3.20
N ALA A 94 -14.31 9.46 -4.52
CA ALA A 94 -14.56 8.40 -5.48
C ALA A 94 -13.69 7.16 -5.21
N TYR A 95 -12.39 7.37 -4.97
CA TYR A 95 -11.45 6.30 -4.64
C TYR A 95 -11.84 5.53 -3.38
N VAL A 96 -12.11 6.24 -2.28
CA VAL A 96 -12.49 5.63 -1.00
C VAL A 96 -13.81 4.84 -1.14
N LEU A 97 -14.81 5.40 -1.81
CA LEU A 97 -16.09 4.72 -2.04
C LEU A 97 -15.93 3.45 -2.90
N SER A 98 -15.07 3.48 -3.92
CA SER A 98 -14.81 2.28 -4.73
C SER A 98 -14.11 1.18 -3.94
N GLU A 99 -13.09 1.52 -3.15
CA GLU A 99 -12.36 0.55 -2.35
C GLU A 99 -13.22 -0.07 -1.25
N LEU A 100 -14.00 0.75 -0.53
CA LEU A 100 -14.97 0.27 0.45
C LEU A 100 -16.01 -0.65 -0.17
N ARG A 101 -16.50 -0.35 -1.38
CA ARG A 101 -17.43 -1.22 -2.10
C ARG A 101 -16.81 -2.57 -2.43
N ILE A 102 -15.55 -2.61 -2.88
CA ILE A 102 -14.83 -3.85 -3.18
C ILE A 102 -14.64 -4.67 -1.91
N LYS A 103 -14.21 -4.04 -0.80
CA LYS A 103 -14.04 -4.71 0.49
C LYS A 103 -15.37 -5.27 1.02
N TRP A 104 -16.46 -4.49 0.92
CA TRP A 104 -17.79 -4.92 1.35
C TRP A 104 -18.31 -6.13 0.56
N LYS A 105 -18.14 -6.12 -0.77
CA LYS A 105 -18.48 -7.26 -1.65
C LYS A 105 -17.61 -8.50 -1.45
N LYS A 106 -16.40 -8.36 -0.92
CA LYS A 106 -15.55 -9.51 -0.58
C LYS A 106 -15.95 -10.15 0.75
N ALA A 107 -16.59 -9.38 1.64
CA ALA A 107 -17.00 -9.82 2.96
C ALA A 107 -18.40 -10.46 3.00
N HIS A 108 -19.21 -10.29 1.96
CA HIS A 108 -20.58 -10.81 1.82
C HIS A 108 -20.69 -11.68 0.57
#